data_AF-A0A9P6FMX1-F1
#
_entry.id   AF-A0A9P6FMX1-F1
#
_cell.length_a   1.000
_cell.length_b   1.000
_cell.length_c   1.000
_cell.angle_alpha   90.00
_cell.angle_beta   90.00
_cell.angle_gamma   90.00
#
_symmetry.space_group_name_H-M   'P 1'
#
loop_
_entity.id
_entity.type
_entity.pdbx_description
1 polymer ?
#
loop_
_entity_poly.entity_id
_entity_poly.type
_entity_poly.pdbx_seq_one_letter_code
_entity_poly.pdbx_strand_id
1 'polypeptide(L)'
;GYIPTLHGLGGHSSMEATYPSRALIPTAIDPCLGVSTFLSCYIRLLIREARRTEAIWNHLEGCQLLLNQMCEHLWGVELDGFAFWIARCGILAALAPLTRRVQTLLDHSNAPSHLGQGPIIPGAQQRPFRSSVRLPRLHLFRNDTLQLTVPEGNTPDIVWERECLVRLRNPTRLRFDFIVTNPPYMIRKTGTFSAPDPEVYDWRILGASSLSGGGKVAAPTGTKGKVGRGSR
;
A
#
# COMPACT_ATOMS: atom_id res chain seq x y z
N GLY A 1 14.22 5.63 12.45
CA GLY A 1 13.43 4.58 11.78
C GLY A 1 14.38 3.57 11.18
N TYR A 2 14.16 2.28 11.42
CA TYR A 2 14.93 1.20 10.82
C TYR A 2 14.65 1.18 9.31
N ILE A 3 15.66 1.47 8.49
CA ILE A 3 15.57 1.38 7.04
C ILE A 3 15.97 -0.06 6.68
N PRO A 4 15.11 -0.86 6.00
CA PRO A 4 15.56 -2.11 5.42
C PRO A 4 16.59 -1.75 4.35
N THR A 5 17.86 -2.00 4.61
CA THR A 5 18.89 -1.95 3.57
C THR A 5 18.65 -3.12 2.62
N LEU A 6 18.70 -2.86 1.31
CA LEU A 6 18.69 -3.88 0.26
C LEU A 6 20.04 -4.63 0.26
N HIS A 7 20.43 -5.21 1.39
CA HIS A 7 21.64 -6.02 1.49
C HIS A 7 21.36 -7.40 0.88
N GLY A 8 22.03 -7.70 -0.24
CA GLY A 8 21.98 -9.04 -0.85
C GLY A 8 22.49 -9.16 -2.27
N LEU A 9 22.76 -8.06 -2.99
CA LEU A 9 23.09 -8.12 -4.44
C LEU A 9 24.56 -7.77 -4.76
N GLY A 10 25.47 -7.89 -3.80
CA GLY A 10 26.88 -7.57 -3.97
C GLY A 10 27.69 -8.75 -4.51
N GLY A 11 27.83 -8.85 -5.83
CA GLY A 11 28.75 -9.78 -6.48
C GLY A 11 29.10 -9.32 -7.90
N HIS A 12 30.28 -8.71 -8.09
CA HIS A 12 30.83 -8.37 -9.39
C HIS A 12 31.27 -9.64 -10.14
N SER A 13 30.39 -10.20 -10.94
CA SER A 13 30.71 -11.11 -12.05
C SER A 13 29.50 -11.13 -12.97
N SER A 14 29.69 -11.30 -14.29
CA SER A 14 28.63 -11.33 -15.31
C SER A 14 27.75 -12.59 -15.22
N MET A 15 27.41 -13.00 -14.01
CA MET A 15 26.43 -14.03 -13.70
C MET A 15 25.06 -13.36 -13.60
N GLU A 16 24.09 -13.97 -14.27
CA GLU A 16 22.66 -13.70 -14.20
C GLU A 16 22.26 -13.22 -12.79
N ALA A 17 21.79 -11.97 -12.68
CA ALA A 17 21.48 -11.36 -11.40
C ALA A 17 20.42 -12.21 -10.68
N THR A 18 20.86 -13.01 -9.71
CA THR A 18 19.97 -13.90 -8.98
C THR A 18 19.28 -13.09 -7.90
N TYR A 19 18.02 -12.73 -8.14
CA TYR A 19 17.23 -11.99 -7.15
C TYR A 19 16.85 -12.92 -5.99
N PRO A 20 16.83 -12.41 -4.74
CA PRO A 20 16.46 -13.20 -3.58
C PRO A 20 15.03 -13.73 -3.74
N SER A 21 14.79 -14.97 -3.29
CA SER A 21 13.44 -15.54 -3.19
C SER A 21 12.57 -14.82 -2.16
N ARG A 22 13.19 -14.05 -1.25
CA ARG A 22 12.51 -13.22 -0.25
C ARG A 22 12.12 -11.86 -0.85
N ALA A 23 10.96 -11.35 -0.42
CA ALA A 23 10.52 -10.00 -0.78
C ALA A 23 11.60 -8.94 -0.49
N LEU A 24 11.89 -8.08 -1.48
CA LEU A 24 12.85 -6.98 -1.37
C LEU A 24 12.36 -5.90 -0.41
N ILE A 25 11.04 -5.77 -0.29
CA ILE A 25 10.42 -4.79 0.60
C ILE A 25 9.50 -5.47 1.61
N PRO A 26 9.48 -4.99 2.85
CA PRO A 26 8.54 -5.46 3.87
C PRO A 26 7.10 -5.03 3.53
N THR A 27 6.14 -5.86 3.92
CA THR A 27 4.71 -5.62 3.73
C THR A 27 4.24 -4.54 4.71
N ALA A 28 3.65 -3.48 4.18
CA ALA A 28 3.23 -2.33 4.98
C ALA A 28 1.77 -1.94 4.69
N ILE A 29 1.06 -1.51 5.72
CA ILE A 29 -0.30 -0.96 5.58
C ILE A 29 -0.42 0.40 6.25
N ASP A 30 -1.05 1.33 5.53
CA ASP A 30 -1.55 2.60 6.05
C ASP A 30 -3.10 2.55 6.14
N PRO A 31 -3.67 2.21 7.31
CA PRO A 31 -5.11 2.06 7.49
C PRO A 31 -5.85 3.41 7.54
N CYS A 32 -5.13 4.54 7.63
CA CYS A 32 -5.65 5.89 7.61
C CYS A 32 -4.85 6.72 6.60
N LEU A 33 -4.91 6.29 5.33
CA LEU A 33 -4.02 6.74 4.26
C LEU A 33 -3.98 8.26 4.09
N GLY A 34 -5.09 8.96 4.38
CA GLY A 34 -5.25 10.38 4.18
C GLY A 34 -4.94 10.77 2.74
N VAL A 35 -3.97 11.66 2.57
CA VAL A 35 -3.44 12.07 1.25
C VAL A 35 -2.15 11.32 0.86
N SER A 36 -1.95 10.12 1.43
CA SER A 36 -0.82 9.20 1.21
C SER A 36 0.57 9.73 1.53
N THR A 37 0.70 10.72 2.42
CA THR A 37 2.01 11.31 2.76
C THR A 37 3.03 10.25 3.19
N PHE A 38 2.64 9.33 4.08
CA PHE A 38 3.54 8.28 4.56
C PHE A 38 3.94 7.33 3.43
N LEU A 39 2.98 6.68 2.75
CA LEU A 39 3.28 5.71 1.70
C LEU A 39 4.06 6.35 0.55
N SER A 40 3.71 7.58 0.15
CA SER A 40 4.44 8.31 -0.89
C SER A 40 5.90 8.59 -0.48
N CYS A 41 6.13 8.97 0.78
CA CYS A 41 7.50 9.14 1.29
C CYS A 41 8.25 7.79 1.33
N TYR A 42 7.59 6.72 1.77
CA TYR A 42 8.20 5.40 1.83
C TYR A 42 8.59 4.88 0.42
N ILE A 43 7.72 5.02 -0.56
CA ILE A 43 8.00 4.70 -1.97
C ILE A 43 9.22 5.48 -2.48
N ARG A 44 9.28 6.80 -2.22
CA ARG A 44 10.42 7.62 -2.65
C ARG A 44 11.73 7.19 -1.99
N LEU A 45 11.69 6.76 -0.73
CA LEU A 45 12.87 6.22 -0.03
C LEU A 45 13.34 4.91 -0.68
N LEU A 46 12.42 3.98 -0.96
CA LEU A 46 12.74 2.73 -1.63
C LEU A 46 13.31 2.95 -3.04
N ILE A 47 12.72 3.85 -3.83
CA ILE A 47 13.25 4.23 -5.16
C ILE A 47 14.63 4.87 -5.02
N ARG A 48 14.84 5.75 -4.04
CA ARG A 48 16.16 6.37 -3.80
C ARG A 48 17.23 5.33 -3.48
N GLU A 49 16.88 4.29 -2.73
CA GLU A 49 17.80 3.21 -2.40
C GLU A 49 18.05 2.28 -3.59
N ALA A 50 17.01 1.96 -4.36
CA ALA A 50 17.13 1.21 -5.60
C ALA A 50 18.11 1.90 -6.57
N ARG A 51 18.02 3.23 -6.72
CA ARG A 51 18.94 4.04 -7.56
C ARG A 51 20.41 3.91 -7.17
N ARG A 52 20.71 3.56 -5.92
CA ARG A 52 22.08 3.34 -5.42
C ARG A 52 22.52 1.88 -5.56
N THR A 53 21.60 0.99 -5.88
CA THR A 53 21.84 -0.45 -6.03
C THR A 53 21.90 -0.78 -7.52
N GLU A 54 23.11 -0.89 -8.07
CA GLU A 54 23.34 -1.11 -9.50
C GLU A 54 22.55 -2.31 -10.04
N ALA A 55 22.60 -3.43 -9.31
CA ALA A 55 21.91 -4.68 -9.62
C ALA A 55 20.37 -4.54 -9.73
N ILE A 56 19.77 -3.46 -9.22
CA ILE A 56 18.34 -3.18 -9.34
C ILE A 56 18.10 -2.10 -10.40
N TRP A 57 18.75 -0.94 -10.28
CA TRP A 57 18.39 0.23 -11.09
C TRP A 57 18.79 0.12 -12.56
N ASN A 58 19.81 -0.67 -12.88
CA ASN A 58 20.32 -0.83 -14.24
C ASN A 58 19.81 -2.10 -14.93
N HIS A 59 19.03 -2.92 -14.23
CA HIS A 59 18.47 -4.17 -14.77
C HIS A 59 16.95 -4.08 -14.86
N LEU A 60 16.40 -4.51 -15.99
CA LEU A 60 14.97 -4.44 -16.25
C LEU A 60 14.20 -5.28 -15.23
N GLU A 61 14.66 -6.49 -15.00
CA GLU A 61 14.07 -7.48 -14.10
C GLU A 61 14.04 -6.94 -12.66
N GLY A 62 15.12 -6.32 -12.21
CA GLY A 62 15.22 -5.75 -10.87
C GLY A 62 14.25 -4.58 -10.66
N CYS A 63 14.15 -3.68 -11.64
CA CYS A 63 13.18 -2.59 -11.60
C CYS A 63 11.73 -3.09 -11.67
N GLN A 64 11.44 -4.10 -12.50
CA GLN A 64 10.11 -4.73 -12.59
C GLN A 64 9.74 -5.45 -11.30
N LEU A 65 10.66 -6.23 -10.72
CA LEU A 65 10.47 -6.93 -9.46
C LEU A 65 10.16 -5.94 -8.33
N LEU A 66 10.95 -4.87 -8.23
CA LEU A 66 10.71 -3.81 -7.24
C LEU A 66 9.34 -3.15 -7.43
N LEU A 67 8.97 -2.81 -8.67
CA LEU A 67 7.68 -2.19 -8.98
C LEU A 67 6.51 -3.11 -8.61
N ASN A 68 6.59 -4.38 -9.00
CA ASN A 68 5.60 -5.39 -8.67
C ASN A 68 5.45 -5.56 -7.16
N GLN A 69 6.58 -5.67 -6.45
CA GLN A 69 6.56 -5.81 -4.99
C GLN A 69 6.03 -4.56 -4.30
N MET A 70 6.32 -3.34 -4.78
CA MET A 70 5.68 -2.13 -4.24
C MET A 70 4.16 -2.17 -4.39
N CYS A 71 3.65 -2.59 -5.54
CA CYS A 71 2.21 -2.70 -5.74
C CYS A 71 1.57 -3.82 -4.91
N GLU A 72 2.29 -4.92 -4.66
CA GLU A 72 1.81 -6.09 -3.92
C GLU A 72 1.86 -5.90 -2.40
N HIS A 73 2.94 -5.31 -1.89
CA HIS A 73 3.25 -5.26 -0.46
C HIS A 73 2.85 -3.96 0.23
N LEU A 74 2.49 -2.90 -0.53
CA LEU A 74 2.03 -1.64 0.05
C LEU A 74 0.50 -1.53 -0.02
N TRP A 75 -0.10 -1.45 1.16
CA TRP A 75 -1.54 -1.42 1.34
C TRP A 75 -1.98 -0.08 1.93
N GLY A 76 -3.14 0.41 1.50
CA GLY A 76 -3.71 1.65 2.01
C GLY A 76 -5.22 1.57 2.08
N VAL A 77 -5.80 2.11 3.16
CA VAL A 77 -7.26 2.25 3.33
C VAL A 77 -7.57 3.70 3.65
N GLU A 78 -8.58 4.25 2.99
CA GLU A 78 -9.11 5.58 3.28
C GLU A 78 -10.64 5.56 3.26
N LEU A 79 -11.26 6.31 4.17
CA LEU A 79 -12.71 6.46 4.21
C LEU A 79 -13.16 7.60 3.27
N ASP A 80 -12.46 8.74 3.32
CA ASP A 80 -12.83 9.93 2.58
C ASP A 80 -12.51 9.78 1.08
N GLY A 81 -13.53 9.97 0.23
CA GLY A 81 -13.39 9.76 -1.21
C GLY A 81 -12.45 10.76 -1.88
N PHE A 82 -12.38 12.00 -1.38
CA PHE A 82 -11.54 13.04 -1.94
C PHE A 82 -10.07 12.83 -1.56
N ALA A 83 -9.81 12.59 -0.27
CA ALA A 83 -8.49 12.23 0.24
C ALA A 83 -7.96 10.96 -0.45
N PHE A 84 -8.81 9.93 -0.62
CA PHE A 84 -8.45 8.71 -1.34
C PHE A 84 -8.00 8.98 -2.78
N TRP A 85 -8.70 9.85 -3.50
CA TRP A 85 -8.32 10.24 -4.86
C TRP A 85 -6.98 10.97 -4.90
N ILE A 86 -6.77 11.92 -3.99
CA ILE A 86 -5.49 12.62 -3.85
C ILE A 86 -4.37 11.63 -3.52
N ALA A 87 -4.63 10.71 -2.60
CA ALA A 87 -3.69 9.68 -2.19
C ALA A 87 -3.26 8.80 -3.36
N ARG A 88 -4.20 8.36 -4.21
CA ARG A 88 -3.90 7.61 -5.43
C ARG A 88 -3.01 8.40 -6.38
N CYS A 89 -3.34 9.65 -6.64
CA CYS A 89 -2.50 10.53 -7.48
C CYS A 89 -1.10 10.70 -6.89
N GLY A 90 -0.99 10.90 -5.57
CA GLY A 90 0.28 11.01 -4.84
C GLY A 90 1.16 9.76 -4.98
N ILE A 91 0.57 8.58 -4.84
CA ILE A 91 1.26 7.30 -4.97
C ILE A 91 1.72 7.07 -6.41
N LEU A 92 0.87 7.33 -7.40
CA LEU A 92 1.24 7.24 -8.82
C LEU A 92 2.38 8.19 -9.17
N ALA A 93 2.33 9.42 -8.67
CA ALA A 93 3.42 10.39 -8.84
C ALA A 93 4.71 9.94 -8.15
N ALA A 94 4.62 9.29 -6.98
CA ALA A 94 5.76 8.74 -6.27
C ALA A 94 6.40 7.55 -7.02
N LEU A 95 5.60 6.71 -7.68
CA LEU A 95 6.06 5.56 -8.48
C LEU A 95 6.62 5.96 -9.85
N ALA A 96 6.23 7.12 -10.38
CA ALA A 96 6.57 7.57 -11.73
C ALA A 96 8.07 7.47 -12.10
N PRO A 97 9.04 7.80 -11.22
CA PRO A 97 10.46 7.64 -11.55
C PRO A 97 10.86 6.19 -11.86
N LEU A 98 10.33 5.21 -11.10
CA LEU A 98 10.59 3.80 -11.32
C LEU A 98 9.90 3.29 -12.59
N THR A 99 8.64 3.64 -12.80
CA THR A 99 7.91 3.28 -14.03
C THR A 99 8.59 3.80 -15.29
N ARG A 100 9.07 5.05 -15.26
CA ARG A 100 9.84 5.63 -16.37
C ARG A 100 11.15 4.88 -16.62
N ARG A 101 11.83 4.46 -15.55
CA ARG A 101 13.06 3.67 -15.66
C ARG A 101 12.80 2.32 -16.31
N VAL A 102 11.75 1.60 -15.89
CA VAL A 102 11.33 0.34 -16.52
C VAL A 102 11.06 0.55 -18.01
N GLN A 103 10.31 1.60 -18.37
CA GLN A 103 10.02 1.89 -19.78
C GLN A 103 11.30 2.17 -20.56
N THR A 104 12.22 2.96 -20.00
CA THR A 104 13.51 3.24 -20.64
C THR A 104 14.27 1.93 -20.89
N LEU A 105 14.36 1.05 -19.91
CA LEU A 105 15.08 -0.23 -20.07
C LEU A 105 14.41 -1.14 -21.11
N LEU A 106 13.07 -1.21 -21.12
CA LEU A 106 12.32 -1.93 -22.17
C LEU A 106 12.62 -1.38 -23.57
N ASP A 107 12.65 -0.07 -23.72
CA ASP A 107 12.93 0.57 -25.01
C ASP A 107 14.36 0.25 -25.50
N HIS A 108 15.33 0.11 -24.59
CA HIS A 108 16.70 -0.29 -24.93
C HIS A 108 16.81 -1.78 -25.27
N SER A 109 16.12 -2.65 -24.55
CA SER A 109 16.10 -4.10 -24.82
C SER A 109 15.44 -4.44 -26.16
N ASN A 110 14.45 -3.64 -26.58
CA ASN A 110 13.75 -3.82 -27.85
C ASN A 110 14.38 -3.04 -29.01
N ALA A 111 15.50 -2.34 -28.80
CA ALA A 111 16.17 -1.63 -29.87
C ALA A 111 16.63 -2.64 -30.94
N PRO A 112 16.23 -2.47 -32.22
CA PRO A 112 16.60 -3.41 -33.26
C PRO A 112 18.12 -3.46 -33.35
N SER A 113 18.69 -4.64 -33.12
CA SER A 113 20.12 -4.87 -33.27
C SER A 113 20.49 -4.48 -34.70
N HIS A 114 21.28 -3.41 -34.85
CA HIS A 114 21.68 -2.82 -36.14
C HIS A 114 22.42 -3.76 -37.10
N LEU A 115 22.55 -5.05 -36.77
CA LEU A 115 23.25 -6.07 -37.54
C LEU A 115 22.33 -6.94 -38.43
N GLY A 116 21.01 -6.71 -38.40
CA GLY A 116 20.04 -7.37 -39.30
C GLY A 116 19.39 -6.39 -40.27
N GLN A 117 20.16 -5.80 -41.19
CA GLN A 117 19.61 -5.05 -42.33
C GLN A 117 18.90 -6.03 -43.29
N GLY A 118 17.68 -6.43 -42.95
CA GLY A 118 16.75 -6.94 -43.94
C GLY A 118 16.38 -5.83 -44.94
N PRO A 119 16.00 -6.18 -46.17
CA PRO A 119 15.71 -5.20 -47.22
C PRO A 119 14.62 -4.23 -46.75
N ILE A 120 14.93 -2.94 -46.82
CA ILE A 120 14.01 -1.84 -46.54
C ILE A 120 12.88 -1.94 -47.58
N ILE A 121 11.70 -2.42 -47.18
CA ILE A 121 10.49 -2.36 -48.02
C ILE A 121 9.98 -0.92 -47.95
N PRO A 122 10.06 -0.14 -49.05
CA PRO A 122 9.55 1.23 -49.06
C PRO A 122 8.02 1.17 -48.95
N GLY A 123 7.44 1.77 -47.90
CA GLY A 123 5.99 1.89 -47.74
C GLY A 123 5.37 1.10 -46.59
N ALA A 124 6.09 0.17 -45.96
CA ALA A 124 5.64 -0.46 -44.73
C ALA A 124 6.03 0.42 -43.52
N GLN A 125 5.15 1.36 -43.14
CA GLN A 125 5.23 2.03 -41.83
C GLN A 125 4.93 1.02 -40.71
N GLN A 126 5.84 0.06 -40.46
CA GLN A 126 5.81 -0.72 -39.23
C GLN A 126 6.27 0.20 -38.11
N ARG A 127 5.33 0.91 -37.49
CA ARG A 127 5.58 1.53 -36.19
C ARG A 127 5.99 0.40 -35.25
N PRO A 128 7.21 0.39 -34.69
CA PRO A 128 7.59 -0.65 -33.75
C PRO A 128 6.56 -0.65 -32.63
N PHE A 129 5.98 -1.81 -32.36
CA PHE A 129 5.02 -2.00 -31.29
C PHE A 129 5.72 -1.66 -29.97
N ARG A 130 5.55 -0.43 -29.47
CA ARG A 130 6.15 -0.01 -28.21
C ARG A 130 5.43 -0.74 -27.09
N SER A 131 6.10 -1.70 -26.47
CA SER A 131 5.65 -2.32 -25.23
C SER A 131 5.51 -1.22 -24.17
N SER A 132 4.29 -0.95 -23.72
CA SER A 132 4.03 0.01 -22.64
C SER A 132 4.10 -0.68 -21.29
N VAL A 133 4.77 -0.04 -20.32
CA VAL A 133 4.75 -0.51 -18.93
C VAL A 133 3.33 -0.44 -18.41
N ARG A 134 2.78 -1.61 -18.03
CA ARG A 134 1.52 -1.69 -17.29
C ARG A 134 1.83 -1.65 -15.80
N LEU A 135 1.26 -0.67 -15.11
CA LEU A 135 1.37 -0.62 -13.66
C LEU A 135 0.50 -1.74 -13.05
N PRO A 136 1.06 -2.58 -12.17
CA PRO A 136 0.26 -3.55 -11.43
C PRO A 136 -0.80 -2.85 -10.57
N ARG A 137 -1.87 -3.56 -10.26
CA ARG A 137 -2.94 -3.04 -9.41
C ARG A 137 -2.41 -2.73 -8.01
N LEU A 138 -2.72 -1.53 -7.51
CA LEU A 138 -2.35 -1.11 -6.17
C LEU A 138 -3.39 -1.59 -5.14
N HIS A 139 -2.94 -2.03 -3.97
CA HIS A 139 -3.79 -2.41 -2.83
C HIS A 139 -4.28 -1.16 -2.06
N LEU A 140 -4.97 -0.27 -2.76
CA LEU A 140 -5.57 0.94 -2.18
C LEU A 140 -7.09 0.80 -2.20
N PHE A 141 -7.70 0.86 -1.03
CA PHE A 141 -9.11 0.64 -0.84
C PHE A 141 -9.76 1.89 -0.29
N ARG A 142 -10.92 2.24 -0.85
CA ARG A 142 -11.81 3.19 -0.21
C ARG A 142 -12.81 2.40 0.61
N ASN A 143 -12.59 2.30 1.91
CA ASN A 143 -13.43 1.47 2.76
C ASN A 143 -13.59 2.08 4.14
N ASP A 144 -14.72 1.78 4.78
CA ASP A 144 -14.92 2.03 6.20
C ASP A 144 -13.84 1.28 6.97
N THR A 145 -12.96 2.04 7.64
CA THR A 145 -11.80 1.53 8.36
C THR A 145 -12.18 0.62 9.52
N LEU A 146 -13.44 0.66 9.98
CA LEU A 146 -13.95 -0.17 11.07
C LEU A 146 -14.59 -1.47 10.58
N GLN A 147 -15.26 -1.43 9.43
CA GLN A 147 -16.07 -2.58 8.97
C GLN A 147 -15.51 -3.28 7.74
N LEU A 148 -14.62 -2.65 6.97
CA LEU A 148 -14.04 -3.18 5.72
C LEU A 148 -15.13 -3.80 4.82
N THR A 149 -16.24 -3.09 4.63
CA THR A 149 -17.45 -3.54 3.94
C THR A 149 -17.10 -4.12 2.58
N VAL A 150 -17.60 -5.32 2.30
CA VAL A 150 -17.33 -6.03 1.06
C VAL A 150 -18.29 -5.51 -0.02
N PRO A 151 -17.79 -5.06 -1.19
CA PRO A 151 -18.66 -4.64 -2.27
C PRO A 151 -19.48 -5.81 -2.84
N GLU A 152 -20.74 -5.55 -3.16
CA GLU A 152 -21.64 -6.48 -3.85
C GLU A 152 -21.41 -6.45 -5.37
N GLY A 153 -21.67 -7.57 -6.04
CA GLY A 153 -21.48 -7.72 -7.49
C GLY A 153 -20.42 -8.76 -7.87
N ASN A 154 -20.27 -8.98 -9.19
CA ASN A 154 -19.47 -10.07 -9.76
C ASN A 154 -18.52 -9.62 -10.88
N THR A 155 -18.19 -8.33 -10.96
CA THR A 155 -17.13 -7.89 -11.88
C THR A 155 -15.76 -8.37 -11.37
N PRO A 156 -14.77 -8.61 -12.24
CA PRO A 156 -13.43 -9.02 -11.81
C PRO A 156 -12.81 -8.06 -10.78
N ASP A 157 -13.09 -6.76 -10.90
CA ASP A 157 -12.60 -5.75 -9.97
C ASP A 157 -13.22 -5.84 -8.58
N ILE A 158 -14.52 -6.14 -8.51
CA ILE A 158 -15.26 -6.33 -7.25
C ILE A 158 -14.83 -7.64 -6.58
N VAL A 159 -14.62 -8.70 -7.36
CA VAL A 159 -14.14 -9.99 -6.84
C VAL A 159 -12.74 -9.83 -6.23
N TRP A 160 -11.82 -9.19 -6.95
CA TRP A 160 -10.48 -8.91 -6.43
C TRP A 160 -10.51 -8.07 -5.15
N GLU A 161 -11.33 -7.02 -5.12
CA GLU A 161 -11.44 -6.14 -3.96
C GLU A 161 -12.02 -6.89 -2.75
N ARG A 162 -13.07 -7.69 -2.97
CA ARG A 162 -13.64 -8.59 -1.96
C ARG A 162 -12.59 -9.54 -1.38
N GLU A 163 -11.80 -10.20 -2.22
CA GLU A 163 -10.74 -11.12 -1.77
C GLU A 163 -9.69 -10.40 -0.92
N CYS A 164 -9.27 -9.20 -1.32
CA CYS A 164 -8.32 -8.39 -0.56
C CYS A 164 -8.88 -7.96 0.80
N LEU A 165 -10.14 -7.52 0.85
CA LEU A 165 -10.80 -7.13 2.10
C LEU A 165 -11.00 -8.33 3.04
N VAL A 166 -11.32 -9.51 2.51
CA VAL A 166 -11.37 -10.76 3.29
C VAL A 166 -9.99 -11.11 3.87
N ARG A 167 -8.90 -10.89 3.13
CA ARG A 167 -7.54 -11.07 3.65
C ARG A 167 -7.22 -10.08 4.77
N LEU A 168 -7.58 -8.81 4.62
CA LEU A 168 -7.39 -7.78 5.65
C LEU A 168 -8.11 -8.10 6.96
N ARG A 169 -9.29 -8.72 6.88
CA ARG A 169 -10.07 -9.16 8.05
C ARG A 169 -9.49 -10.38 8.76
N ASN A 170 -8.60 -11.14 8.12
CA ASN A 170 -8.07 -12.38 8.68
C ASN A 170 -6.55 -12.27 8.96
N PRO A 171 -6.15 -12.06 10.23
CA PRO A 171 -4.73 -11.89 10.60
C PRO A 171 -3.88 -13.14 10.37
N THR A 172 -4.48 -14.32 10.19
CA THR A 172 -3.75 -15.54 9.84
C THR A 172 -3.39 -15.62 8.36
N ARG A 173 -4.10 -14.85 7.51
CA ARG A 173 -3.91 -14.84 6.05
C ARG A 173 -3.06 -13.67 5.55
N LEU A 174 -3.00 -12.58 6.32
CA LEU A 174 -2.23 -11.41 5.96
C LEU A 174 -1.58 -10.82 7.21
N ARG A 175 -0.25 -10.75 7.19
CA ARG A 175 0.55 -10.14 8.26
C ARG A 175 1.36 -9.00 7.64
N PHE A 176 1.34 -7.87 8.33
CA PHE A 176 2.12 -6.71 7.95
C PHE A 176 3.36 -6.62 8.82
N ASP A 177 4.51 -6.41 8.19
CA ASP A 177 5.77 -6.10 8.88
C ASP A 177 5.67 -4.72 9.53
N PHE A 178 4.98 -3.79 8.87
CA PHE A 178 4.73 -2.43 9.35
C PHE A 178 3.26 -2.05 9.24
N ILE A 179 2.67 -1.61 10.36
CA ILE A 179 1.39 -0.92 10.38
C ILE A 179 1.68 0.54 10.70
N VAL A 180 1.35 1.43 9.77
CA VAL A 180 1.43 2.87 9.96
C VAL A 180 0.22 3.26 10.80
N THR A 181 0.42 3.86 11.96
CA THR A 181 -0.69 4.42 12.72
C THR A 181 -0.58 5.94 12.63
N ASN A 182 -1.71 6.65 12.47
CA ASN A 182 -1.77 8.12 12.53
C ASN A 182 -1.61 8.59 14.01
N PRO A 183 -1.33 9.88 14.29
CA PRO A 183 -0.32 10.24 15.28
C PRO A 183 -0.59 10.02 16.78
N PRO A 184 0.51 9.98 17.57
CA PRO A 184 1.89 10.12 17.10
C PRO A 184 2.26 8.87 16.32
N TYR A 185 2.79 9.03 15.09
CA TYR A 185 2.82 7.95 14.11
C TYR A 185 3.66 6.78 14.64
N MET A 186 3.02 5.80 15.27
CA MET A 186 3.69 4.70 15.93
C MET A 186 3.73 3.54 14.94
N ILE A 187 4.91 3.28 14.37
CA ILE A 187 5.13 2.05 13.62
C ILE A 187 5.15 0.91 14.65
N ARG A 188 4.03 0.20 14.78
CA ARG A 188 3.98 -0.99 15.65
C ARG A 188 4.47 -2.20 14.85
N LYS A 189 5.51 -2.88 15.35
CA LYS A 189 5.95 -4.20 14.86
C LYS A 189 5.05 -5.33 15.39
N THR A 190 3.74 -5.11 15.39
CA THR A 190 2.76 -6.07 15.91
C THR A 190 1.87 -6.44 14.74
N GLY A 191 2.24 -7.49 14.02
CA GLY A 191 1.69 -7.87 12.72
C GLY A 191 0.24 -8.36 12.71
N THR A 192 -0.65 -7.74 13.48
CA THR A 192 -2.11 -7.99 13.54
C THR A 192 -2.85 -6.70 13.89
N PHE A 193 -3.98 -6.44 13.23
CA PHE A 193 -4.94 -5.43 13.68
C PHE A 193 -5.55 -5.88 15.02
N SER A 194 -5.31 -5.12 16.09
CA SER A 194 -6.11 -5.25 17.32
C SER A 194 -7.46 -4.58 17.07
N ALA A 195 -8.56 -5.25 17.43
CA ALA A 195 -9.85 -4.58 17.50
C ALA A 195 -9.70 -3.32 18.39
N PRO A 196 -10.24 -2.16 17.99
CA PRO A 196 -10.21 -0.97 18.82
C PRO A 196 -10.83 -1.31 20.19
N ASP A 197 -10.18 -0.88 21.27
CA ASP A 197 -10.68 -1.08 22.62
C ASP A 197 -12.07 -0.42 22.74
N PRO A 198 -13.15 -1.18 23.01
CA PRO A 198 -14.50 -0.63 23.11
C PRO A 198 -14.63 0.48 24.16
N GLU A 199 -13.77 0.50 25.18
CA GLU A 199 -13.77 1.52 26.23
C GLU A 199 -13.14 2.85 25.79
N VAL A 200 -12.26 2.81 24.77
CA VAL A 200 -11.59 4.00 24.21
C VAL A 200 -12.45 4.68 23.14
N TYR A 201 -13.31 3.92 22.47
CA TYR A 201 -14.15 4.41 21.37
C TYR A 201 -15.63 4.51 21.80
N ASP A 202 -15.98 5.58 22.52
CA ASP A 202 -17.38 5.90 22.83
C ASP A 202 -18.11 6.31 21.55
N TRP A 203 -19.12 5.51 21.17
CA TRP A 203 -20.01 5.74 20.03
C TRP A 203 -20.70 7.11 20.07
N ARG A 204 -20.78 7.76 21.24
CA ARG A 204 -21.29 9.12 21.42
C ARG A 204 -20.34 10.21 20.91
N ILE A 205 -19.04 9.94 20.82
CA ILE A 205 -18.00 10.91 20.42
C ILE A 205 -17.78 10.88 18.89
N LEU A 206 -17.99 9.74 18.24
CA LEU A 206 -17.80 9.56 16.79
C LEU A 206 -18.97 10.04 15.92
N GLY A 207 -19.90 10.84 16.48
CA GLY A 207 -20.87 11.58 15.68
C GLY A 207 -22.13 10.80 15.28
N ALA A 208 -22.83 10.22 16.27
CA ALA A 208 -24.26 9.96 16.14
C ALA A 208 -25.07 11.28 16.20
N SER A 209 -24.79 12.20 15.26
CA SER A 209 -25.66 13.34 14.97
C SER A 209 -26.39 13.07 13.67
N SER A 210 -27.68 12.75 13.82
CA SER A 210 -28.70 12.51 12.80
C SER A 210 -28.84 11.07 12.27
N LEU A 211 -29.62 10.25 12.99
CA LEU A 211 -30.71 9.41 12.45
C LEU A 211 -31.34 8.60 13.58
N SER A 212 -32.16 9.24 14.40
CA SER A 212 -33.42 8.69 14.94
C SER A 212 -34.00 9.68 15.95
N GLY A 213 -35.06 10.37 15.52
CA GLY A 213 -35.91 11.08 16.45
C GLY A 213 -36.62 10.09 17.38
N GLY A 214 -36.73 10.50 18.65
CA GLY A 214 -37.84 10.10 19.53
C GLY A 214 -37.68 8.78 20.28
N GLY A 215 -37.23 8.86 21.53
CA GLY A 215 -37.44 7.76 22.48
C GLY A 215 -36.62 7.91 23.77
N LYS A 216 -37.16 8.63 24.76
CA LYS A 216 -36.62 8.73 26.12
C LYS A 216 -36.47 7.33 26.74
N VAL A 217 -35.31 7.04 27.34
CA VAL A 217 -35.20 6.00 28.38
C VAL A 217 -34.44 6.57 29.58
N ALA A 218 -35.04 6.36 30.75
CA ALA A 218 -34.75 6.98 32.04
C ALA A 218 -33.40 6.57 32.65
N ALA A 219 -32.85 7.46 33.47
CA ALA A 219 -31.63 7.24 34.24
C ALA A 219 -31.86 6.29 35.44
N PRO A 220 -30.90 5.43 35.80
CA PRO A 220 -30.98 4.61 37.00
C PRO A 220 -30.55 5.41 38.24
N THR A 221 -31.40 5.42 39.27
CA THR A 221 -31.13 5.95 40.60
C THR A 221 -30.26 4.99 41.39
N GLY A 222 -28.96 5.30 41.46
CA GLY A 222 -27.95 4.58 42.26
C GLY A 222 -27.87 5.08 43.70
N THR A 223 -28.10 4.14 44.61
CA THR A 223 -28.04 4.10 46.07
C THR A 223 -26.81 4.78 46.71
N LYS A 224 -27.03 5.62 47.75
CA LYS A 224 -25.97 6.19 48.61
C LYS A 224 -25.50 5.19 49.67
N GLY A 225 -24.21 4.86 49.65
CA GLY A 225 -23.48 4.17 50.72
C GLY A 225 -22.81 5.13 51.71
N LYS A 226 -22.91 4.76 53.00
CA LYS A 226 -22.35 5.38 54.22
C LYS A 226 -20.87 5.76 54.14
N VAL A 227 -20.51 6.90 54.75
CA VAL A 227 -19.18 7.12 55.35
C VAL A 227 -19.38 7.65 56.77
N GLY A 228 -18.90 6.88 57.75
CA GLY A 228 -18.89 7.23 59.16
C GLY A 228 -17.79 8.26 59.45
N ARG A 229 -18.13 9.27 60.26
CA ARG A 229 -17.18 10.18 60.90
C ARG A 229 -16.84 9.63 62.28
N GLY A 230 -15.55 9.41 62.52
CA GLY A 230 -14.97 9.34 63.85
C GLY A 230 -13.81 10.33 63.93
N SER A 231 -13.84 11.23 64.91
CA SER A 231 -12.74 11.48 65.86
C SER A 231 -12.80 12.89 66.45
N ARG A 232 -12.79 12.89 67.79
CA ARG A 232 -12.27 13.88 68.75
C ARG A 232 -13.00 15.20 68.90
#